data_AF-A0A2E7URH8-F1
#
_entry.id   AF-A0A2E7URH8-F1
#
_cell.length_a   1.000
_cell.length_b   1.000
_cell.length_c   1.000
_cell.angle_alpha   90.00
_cell.angle_beta   90.00
_cell.angle_gamma   90.00
#
_symmetry.space_group_name_H-M   'P 1'
#
loop_
_entity.id
_entity.type
_entity.pdbx_description
1 polymer ?
#
loop_
_entity_poly.entity_id
_entity_poly.type
_entity_poly.pdbx_seq_one_letter_code
_entity_poly.pdbx_strand_id
1 'polypeptide(L)'
;MRLRLIEPEVQPARIEVSVEIGEPVRVYALAPKLSWAGLRATVVRTGAHQPPPDSVFVGTVSIREDFNGDHRVHLESVGAMVEVHHELDYGRTAARAPEVLEPDGWMSLMLPDLRTIRVALRLVLETVQGADATVGGSGTRRSKVVRGESGIAWLVPTIWTVFTDQQQFVMSNIRALGKRLGIGPQTMQSVFVFAGFAAAAGYGIWSQRSARADAEAAAQASQADAARANDAMQAALSAEQTCLTERRDIAAKLGLESEARLLRAEVALQQSEAEAIARDLGGPRYSDEQLLERSGLVSKGLREAVAVRMEALKIKPKSIKPCLTEASKWTEDLPRYAALWHPDAEQICPPGYMGFENNLTLLGRWGLSTRVVMQYGVQLPNGMKVQTNTADLEDDPRQNDRWSAATLAEALRETQATVLTGGEARRATVWPEEAQLWSLALFAATNRLARIAEGKLDSEHRVCLDAAIRSIVEQRGVLAPG
;
A
#
# COMPACT_ATOMS: atom_id res chain seq x y z
N MET A 1 29.81 24.22 7.24
CA MET A 1 29.81 22.75 7.03
C MET A 1 29.00 22.42 5.79
N ARG A 2 29.26 21.28 5.15
CA ARG A 2 28.51 20.87 3.96
C ARG A 2 27.93 19.47 4.11
N LEU A 3 26.64 19.32 3.81
CA LEU A 3 26.00 18.01 3.68
C LEU A 3 26.12 17.55 2.24
N ARG A 4 26.77 16.41 2.03
CA ARG A 4 26.96 15.76 0.74
C ARG A 4 25.97 14.61 0.58
N LEU A 5 25.09 14.71 -0.41
CA LEU A 5 24.21 13.62 -0.81
C LEU A 5 24.81 12.88 -2.02
N ILE A 6 24.94 11.56 -1.92
CA ILE A 6 25.54 10.69 -2.93
C ILE A 6 24.49 9.68 -3.44
N GLU A 7 24.38 9.55 -4.76
CA GLU A 7 23.56 8.55 -5.47
C GLU A 7 24.45 7.86 -6.51
N PRO A 8 24.77 6.56 -6.38
CA PRO A 8 25.81 5.92 -7.19
C PRO A 8 25.37 5.65 -8.64
N GLU A 9 24.06 5.56 -8.89
CA GLU A 9 23.49 5.13 -10.18
C GLU A 9 23.04 6.30 -11.08
N VAL A 10 23.32 7.55 -10.69
CA VAL A 10 22.79 8.74 -11.38
C VAL A 10 23.87 9.78 -11.68
N GLN A 11 23.55 10.73 -12.56
CA GLN A 11 24.35 11.90 -12.89
C GLN A 11 23.56 13.20 -12.61
N PRO A 12 24.11 14.15 -11.83
CA PRO A 12 25.36 14.05 -11.07
C PRO A 12 25.22 13.12 -9.86
N ALA A 13 26.22 12.25 -9.64
CA ALA A 13 26.23 11.30 -8.52
C ALA A 13 26.36 11.96 -7.14
N ARG A 14 26.67 13.27 -7.08
CA ARG A 14 26.90 14.01 -5.83
C ARG A 14 26.37 15.44 -5.91
N ILE A 15 25.77 15.91 -4.81
CA ILE A 15 25.39 17.32 -4.58
C ILE A 15 25.81 17.67 -3.16
N GLU A 16 26.27 18.89 -2.96
CA GLU A 16 26.65 19.44 -1.67
C GLU A 16 25.79 20.66 -1.36
N VAL A 17 25.36 20.76 -0.10
CA VAL A 17 24.57 21.89 0.39
C VAL A 17 25.25 22.41 1.66
N SER A 18 25.48 23.73 1.72
CA SER A 18 25.98 24.38 2.93
C SER A 18 24.89 24.39 4.00
N VAL A 19 25.28 24.02 5.22
CA VAL A 19 24.35 23.74 6.33
C VAL A 19 24.97 24.20 7.65
N GLU A 20 24.13 24.76 8.52
CA GLU A 20 24.48 25.15 9.89
C GLU A 20 24.07 24.08 10.92
N ILE A 21 24.67 24.12 12.12
CA ILE A 21 24.30 23.21 13.22
C ILE A 21 22.85 23.49 13.61
N GLY A 22 22.04 22.44 13.71
CA GLY A 22 20.62 22.54 14.03
C GLY A 22 19.73 23.01 12.88
N GLU A 23 20.28 23.34 11.71
CA GLU A 23 19.48 23.70 10.54
C GLU A 23 18.80 22.45 9.95
N PRO A 24 17.47 22.43 9.80
CA PRO A 24 16.76 21.30 9.22
C PRO A 24 16.92 21.30 7.70
N VAL A 25 17.30 20.14 7.18
CA VAL A 25 17.51 19.86 5.77
C VAL A 25 16.50 18.82 5.33
N ARG A 26 15.68 19.15 4.33
CA ARG A 26 14.63 18.28 3.83
C ARG A 26 15.09 17.56 2.58
N VAL A 27 14.86 16.25 2.54
CA VAL A 27 15.17 15.38 1.41
C VAL A 27 13.86 15.00 0.71
N TYR A 28 13.86 15.11 -0.62
CA TYR A 28 12.71 14.77 -1.47
C TYR A 28 13.15 13.83 -2.59
N ALA A 29 12.29 12.89 -2.96
CA ALA A 29 12.44 12.05 -4.14
C ALA A 29 11.59 12.61 -5.30
N LEU A 30 12.15 12.65 -6.50
CA LEU A 30 11.51 13.21 -7.69
C LEU A 30 10.63 12.17 -8.39
N ALA A 31 9.53 12.62 -9.01
CA ALA A 31 8.68 11.77 -9.85
C ALA A 31 9.47 11.09 -10.99
N PRO A 32 8.99 9.94 -11.51
CA PRO A 32 9.64 9.19 -12.58
C PRO A 32 9.92 10.03 -13.84
N LYS A 33 9.00 10.93 -14.18
CA LYS A 33 9.09 11.81 -15.36
C LYS A 33 10.28 12.78 -15.28
N LEU A 34 10.72 13.13 -14.07
CA LEU A 34 11.84 14.04 -13.81
C LEU A 34 13.17 13.30 -13.56
N SER A 35 13.12 11.99 -13.30
CA SER A 35 14.24 11.12 -12.92
C SER A 35 14.58 10.06 -13.98
N TRP A 36 14.40 10.40 -15.27
CA TRP A 36 14.70 9.52 -16.40
C TRP A 36 16.16 9.00 -16.39
N ALA A 37 16.39 7.85 -17.04
CA ALA A 37 17.62 7.06 -16.94
C ALA A 37 18.91 7.89 -16.95
N GLY A 38 19.58 7.91 -15.79
CA GLY A 38 20.85 8.61 -15.58
C GLY A 38 20.74 10.00 -14.95
N LEU A 39 19.54 10.56 -14.72
CA LEU A 39 19.36 11.76 -13.91
C LEU A 39 19.05 11.43 -12.44
N ARG A 40 19.37 12.39 -11.57
CA ARG A 40 19.22 12.27 -10.12
C ARG A 40 17.76 12.03 -9.70
N ALA A 41 17.56 11.14 -8.74
CA ALA A 41 16.25 10.77 -8.25
C ALA A 41 15.88 11.48 -6.94
N THR A 42 16.84 12.09 -6.23
CA THR A 42 16.55 12.87 -5.02
C THR A 42 17.10 14.30 -5.06
N VAL A 43 16.52 15.18 -4.25
CA VAL A 43 16.94 16.56 -4.07
C VAL A 43 16.89 16.96 -2.60
N VAL A 44 17.83 17.82 -2.21
CA VAL A 44 18.00 18.31 -0.84
C VAL A 44 17.69 19.80 -0.81
N ARG A 45 16.93 20.25 0.18
CA ARG A 45 16.62 21.68 0.39
C ARG A 45 16.81 22.06 1.85
N THR A 46 17.47 23.19 2.08
CA THR A 46 17.59 23.82 3.41
C THR A 46 16.35 24.66 3.73
N GLY A 47 15.95 24.72 5.01
CA GLY A 47 14.93 25.64 5.48
C GLY A 47 13.50 25.38 4.98
N ALA A 48 12.70 26.46 4.89
CA ALA A 48 11.26 26.41 4.56
C ALA A 48 10.95 26.45 3.05
N HIS A 49 11.92 26.15 2.19
CA HIS A 49 11.68 26.15 0.75
C HIS A 49 10.57 25.16 0.35
N GLN A 50 9.69 25.60 -0.54
CA GLN A 50 8.58 24.77 -1.03
C GLN A 50 9.11 23.47 -1.68
N PRO A 51 8.39 22.35 -1.51
CA PRO A 51 8.76 21.09 -2.13
C PRO A 51 8.77 21.24 -3.65
N PRO A 52 9.70 20.58 -4.36
CA PRO A 52 9.63 20.48 -5.81
C PRO A 52 8.25 19.93 -6.25
N PRO A 53 7.68 20.42 -7.37
CA PRO A 53 6.45 19.86 -7.91
C PRO A 53 6.63 18.36 -8.20
N ASP A 54 5.60 17.58 -7.94
CA ASP A 54 5.58 16.12 -8.13
C ASP A 54 6.74 15.38 -7.40
N SER A 55 7.13 15.86 -6.22
CA SER A 55 8.13 15.19 -5.37
C SER A 55 7.50 14.54 -4.13
N VAL A 56 8.08 13.42 -3.71
CA VAL A 56 7.71 12.69 -2.49
C VAL A 56 8.66 13.11 -1.38
N PHE A 57 8.13 13.49 -0.23
CA PHE A 57 8.94 13.82 0.94
C PHE A 57 9.57 12.55 1.53
N VAL A 58 10.89 12.53 1.66
CA VAL A 58 11.65 11.38 2.19
C VAL A 58 11.90 11.54 3.68
N GLY A 59 12.32 12.73 4.12
CA GLY A 59 12.61 12.98 5.52
C GLY A 59 13.31 14.30 5.78
N THR A 60 13.49 14.60 7.07
CA THR A 60 14.23 15.76 7.55
C THR A 60 15.48 15.26 8.26
N VAL A 61 16.63 15.85 7.92
CA VAL A 61 17.89 15.61 8.60
C VAL A 61 18.44 16.91 9.16
N SER A 62 19.06 16.87 10.33
CA SER A 62 19.77 18.01 10.92
C SER A 62 21.16 17.59 11.37
N ILE A 63 22.05 18.57 11.54
CA ILE A 63 23.38 18.31 12.10
C ILE A 63 23.31 18.64 13.58
N ARG A 64 23.69 17.69 14.42
CA ARG A 64 23.83 17.91 15.87
C ARG A 64 25.19 17.45 16.36
N GLU A 65 25.64 18.04 17.45
CA GLU A 65 26.80 17.58 18.19
C GLU A 65 26.41 16.39 19.06
N ASP A 66 27.16 15.30 18.96
CA ASP A 66 27.05 14.16 19.86
C ASP A 66 27.72 14.48 21.22
N PHE A 67 27.56 13.62 22.22
CA PHE A 67 28.13 13.80 23.57
C PHE A 67 29.67 13.94 23.58
N ASN A 68 30.33 13.49 22.51
CA ASN A 68 31.78 13.60 22.32
C ASN A 68 32.22 14.90 21.63
N GLY A 69 31.29 15.80 21.27
CA GLY A 69 31.56 17.01 20.50
C GLY A 69 31.72 16.79 18.99
N ASP A 70 31.50 15.56 18.50
CA ASP A 70 31.52 15.25 17.07
C ASP A 70 30.20 15.65 16.40
N HIS A 71 30.28 16.35 15.27
CA HIS A 71 29.09 16.68 14.47
C HIS A 71 28.61 15.44 13.69
N ARG A 72 27.36 15.03 13.88
CA ARG A 72 26.73 13.91 13.17
C ARG A 72 25.45 14.34 12.47
N VAL A 73 25.07 13.58 11.45
CA VAL A 73 23.79 13.76 10.74
C VAL A 73 22.72 12.99 11.48
N HIS A 74 21.69 13.67 11.95
CA HIS A 74 20.54 13.09 12.63
C HIS A 74 19.35 13.08 11.68
N LEU A 75 18.74 11.92 11.49
CA LEU A 75 17.44 11.78 10.86
C LEU A 75 16.37 12.15 11.89
N GLU A 76 15.67 13.26 11.68
CA GLU A 76 14.66 13.79 12.61
C GLU A 76 13.26 13.27 12.32
N SER A 77 12.95 13.04 11.04
CA SER A 77 11.64 12.55 10.60
C SER A 77 11.78 11.78 9.29
N VAL A 78 10.99 10.73 9.10
CA VAL A 78 10.82 10.02 7.82
C VAL A 78 9.45 10.39 7.24
N GLY A 79 9.35 10.51 5.92
CA GLY A 79 8.09 10.75 5.23
C GLY A 79 7.16 9.55 5.34
N ALA A 80 5.87 9.80 5.59
CA ALA A 80 4.87 8.75 5.85
C ALA A 80 4.65 7.76 4.69
N MET A 81 5.14 8.07 3.49
CA MET A 81 4.98 7.24 2.30
C MET A 81 6.31 6.65 1.80
N VAL A 82 7.40 6.78 2.56
CA VAL A 82 8.72 6.29 2.17
C VAL A 82 9.27 5.38 3.26
N GLU A 83 9.64 4.16 2.88
CA GLU A 83 10.38 3.27 3.77
C GLU A 83 11.88 3.51 3.57
N VAL A 84 12.60 3.77 4.66
CA VAL A 84 14.05 4.00 4.65
C VAL A 84 14.70 2.79 5.30
N HIS A 85 15.65 2.17 4.61
CA HIS A 85 16.44 1.06 5.14
C HIS A 85 17.92 1.39 5.12
N HIS A 86 18.66 1.07 6.18
CA HIS A 86 20.11 1.01 6.12
C HIS A 86 20.56 -0.23 5.35
N GLU A 87 21.55 -0.07 4.48
CA GLU A 87 22.22 -1.19 3.84
C GLU A 87 23.49 -1.54 4.63
N LEU A 88 23.44 -2.69 5.28
CA LEU A 88 24.56 -3.30 5.99
C LEU A 88 25.16 -4.41 5.13
N ASP A 89 26.39 -4.81 5.43
CA ASP A 89 27.09 -5.88 4.69
C ASP A 89 26.33 -7.23 4.70
N TYR A 90 25.41 -7.42 5.65
CA TYR A 90 24.68 -8.68 5.86
C TYR A 90 23.16 -8.56 5.66
N GLY A 91 22.64 -7.40 5.22
CA GLY A 91 21.20 -7.22 5.02
C GLY A 91 20.72 -5.78 5.09
N ARG A 92 19.39 -5.61 5.21
CA ARG A 92 18.73 -4.31 5.31
C ARG A 92 17.99 -4.20 6.64
N THR A 93 18.17 -3.08 7.34
CA THR A 93 17.44 -2.77 8.58
C THR A 93 16.62 -1.51 8.39
N ALA A 94 15.37 -1.48 8.84
CA ALA A 94 14.54 -0.28 8.74
C ALA A 94 15.12 0.85 9.61
N ALA A 95 15.39 2.00 9.00
CA ALA A 95 15.79 3.22 9.69
C ALA A 95 14.54 3.90 10.29
N ARG A 96 14.60 4.34 11.55
CA ARG A 96 13.47 4.95 12.24
C ARG A 96 13.91 6.27 12.86
N ALA A 97 13.20 7.35 12.55
CA ALA A 97 13.46 8.63 13.19
C ALA A 97 12.93 8.66 14.65
N PRO A 98 13.61 9.34 15.60
CA PRO A 98 14.90 10.00 15.45
C PRO A 98 16.08 9.01 15.52
N GLU A 99 17.04 9.13 14.62
CA GLU A 99 18.21 8.24 14.56
C GLU A 99 19.47 8.98 14.10
N VAL A 100 20.64 8.52 14.56
CA VAL A 100 21.94 9.05 14.14
C VAL A 100 22.43 8.25 12.93
N LEU A 101 22.65 8.91 11.81
CA LEU A 101 23.14 8.26 10.61
C LEU A 101 24.66 8.05 10.69
N GLU A 102 25.12 6.87 10.27
CA GLU A 102 26.55 6.58 10.19
C GLU A 102 27.21 7.41 9.06
N PRO A 103 28.43 7.94 9.26
CA PRO A 103 29.10 8.83 8.30
C PRO A 103 29.30 8.25 6.90
N ASP A 104 29.42 6.92 6.78
CA ASP A 104 29.61 6.19 5.52
C ASP A 104 28.45 5.24 5.19
N GLY A 105 27.35 5.31 5.95
CA GLY A 105 26.19 4.44 5.80
C GLY A 105 25.45 4.67 4.48
N TRP A 106 25.10 3.57 3.81
CA TRP A 106 24.20 3.59 2.67
C TRP A 106 22.76 3.39 3.14
N MET A 107 21.85 4.15 2.55
CA MET A 107 20.41 4.02 2.76
C MET A 107 19.73 3.64 1.45
N SER A 108 18.68 2.84 1.56
CA SER A 108 17.80 2.44 0.49
C SER A 108 16.42 3.03 0.77
N LEU A 109 15.92 3.86 -0.15
CA LEU A 109 14.62 4.51 -0.07
C LEU A 109 13.64 3.73 -0.94
N MET A 110 12.60 3.14 -0.36
CA MET A 110 11.51 2.54 -1.10
C MET A 110 10.36 3.53 -1.22
N LEU A 111 10.04 3.93 -2.45
CA LEU A 111 9.01 4.90 -2.77
C LEU A 111 7.63 4.25 -2.95
N PRO A 112 6.52 5.02 -2.93
CA PRO A 112 5.16 4.50 -3.15
C PRO A 112 4.97 3.81 -4.50
N ASP A 113 5.77 4.18 -5.49
CA ASP A 113 5.77 3.60 -6.83
C ASP A 113 6.69 2.37 -6.95
N LEU A 114 7.11 1.81 -5.81
CA LEU A 114 7.98 0.64 -5.66
C LEU A 114 9.41 0.84 -6.21
N ARG A 115 9.79 2.07 -6.59
CA ARG A 115 11.17 2.36 -6.95
C ARG A 115 12.04 2.37 -5.70
N THR A 116 13.21 1.75 -5.83
CA THR A 116 14.24 1.76 -4.79
C THR A 116 15.34 2.72 -5.20
N ILE A 117 15.67 3.70 -4.35
CA ILE A 117 16.75 4.65 -4.58
C ILE A 117 17.83 4.46 -3.51
N ARG A 118 19.06 4.19 -3.93
CA ARG A 118 20.20 4.09 -3.03
C ARG A 118 20.87 5.45 -2.83
N VAL A 119 20.93 5.93 -1.59
CA VAL A 119 21.48 7.23 -1.22
C VAL A 119 22.43 7.14 -0.02
N ALA A 120 23.40 8.04 0.06
CA ALA A 120 24.18 8.26 1.29
C ALA A 120 24.24 9.76 1.61
N LEU A 121 24.13 10.08 2.90
CA LEU A 121 24.24 11.45 3.43
C LEU A 121 25.52 11.56 4.25
N ARG A 122 26.46 12.40 3.82
CA ARG A 122 27.77 12.55 4.47
C ARG A 122 28.03 13.98 4.88
N LEU A 123 28.51 14.18 6.10
CA LEU A 123 28.94 15.49 6.57
C LEU A 123 30.38 15.75 6.15
N VAL A 124 30.62 16.90 5.53
CA VAL A 124 31.95 17.41 5.20
C VAL A 124 32.22 18.62 6.08
N LEU A 125 33.14 18.47 7.02
CA LEU A 125 33.63 19.56 7.85
C LEU A 125 34.66 20.36 7.03
N GLU A 126 34.41 21.65 6.87
CA GLU A 126 35.41 22.56 6.33
C GLU A 126 36.48 22.73 7.42
N THR A 127 37.53 21.93 7.38
CA THR A 127 38.70 22.17 8.22
C THR A 127 39.28 23.52 7.87
N VAL A 128 39.67 24.30 8.89
CA VAL A 128 40.40 25.56 8.75
C VAL A 128 41.81 25.24 8.24
N GLN A 129 41.91 24.90 6.96
CA GLN A 129 43.07 24.96 6.09
C GLN A 129 42.57 24.89 4.64
N GLY A 130 42.17 26.05 4.12
CA GLY A 130 42.14 26.31 2.67
C GLY A 130 40.83 25.96 1.96
N ALA A 131 39.90 26.92 1.97
CA ALA A 131 38.95 27.27 0.93
C ALA A 131 38.73 26.26 -0.22
N ASP A 132 37.55 25.66 -0.21
CA ASP A 132 36.93 25.07 -1.38
C ASP A 132 36.58 26.16 -2.41
N ALA A 133 37.26 26.15 -3.54
CA ALA A 133 36.71 26.60 -4.81
C ALA A 133 36.51 25.36 -5.71
N THR A 134 35.28 24.87 -5.72
CA THR A 134 34.65 24.13 -6.83
C THR A 134 34.90 24.89 -8.15
N VAL A 135 35.22 24.33 -9.32
CA VAL A 135 35.20 22.99 -9.94
C VAL A 135 36.19 23.03 -11.11
N GLY A 136 36.93 21.93 -11.32
CA GLY A 136 37.40 21.56 -12.66
C GLY A 136 38.88 21.15 -12.76
N GLY A 137 39.14 19.84 -12.68
CA GLY A 137 40.38 19.24 -13.17
C GLY A 137 41.45 19.01 -12.11
N SER A 138 41.64 17.75 -11.73
CA SER A 138 42.89 17.34 -11.06
C SER A 138 44.07 17.67 -11.98
N GLY A 139 44.94 18.53 -11.48
CA GLY A 139 45.88 19.30 -12.27
C GLY A 139 47.09 18.50 -12.74
N THR A 140 47.49 18.78 -13.98
CA THR A 140 48.91 18.98 -14.29
C THR A 140 49.04 20.24 -15.14
N ARG A 141 49.47 21.35 -14.51
CA ARG A 141 50.28 22.34 -15.21
C ARG A 141 51.57 22.57 -14.43
N ARG A 142 52.60 21.85 -14.92
CA ARG A 142 54.02 22.25 -15.00
C ARG A 142 54.17 23.78 -14.95
N SER A 143 55.15 24.40 -14.30
CA SER A 143 56.49 23.97 -13.89
C SER A 143 57.25 25.15 -13.25
N LYS A 144 58.37 24.82 -12.59
CA LYS A 144 59.58 25.65 -12.38
C LYS A 144 59.46 26.84 -11.42
N VAL A 145 60.11 26.70 -10.26
CA VAL A 145 61.45 27.28 -10.09
C VAL A 145 62.36 26.24 -9.45
N VAL A 146 63.42 25.89 -10.18
CA VAL A 146 64.61 25.23 -9.65
C VAL A 146 65.46 26.31 -8.99
N ARG A 147 65.86 26.09 -7.74
CA ARG A 147 67.26 26.26 -7.29
C ARG A 147 67.43 25.59 -5.92
N GLY A 148 68.35 24.63 -5.87
CA GLY A 148 68.83 24.01 -4.63
C GLY A 148 68.53 22.52 -4.56
N GLU A 149 69.58 21.71 -4.59
CA GLU A 149 69.59 20.26 -4.72
C GLU A 149 69.11 19.48 -3.48
N SER A 150 68.90 18.17 -3.70
CA SER A 150 68.77 17.06 -2.75
C SER A 150 67.36 16.76 -2.19
N GLY A 151 66.87 15.56 -2.52
CA GLY A 151 65.65 15.00 -1.92
C GLY A 151 64.92 14.05 -2.86
N ILE A 152 65.30 12.77 -2.82
CA ILE A 152 64.76 11.64 -3.59
C ILE A 152 63.22 11.57 -3.46
N ALA A 153 62.50 11.59 -4.59
CA ALA A 153 61.05 11.45 -4.64
C ALA A 153 60.65 9.99 -4.94
N TRP A 154 59.92 9.37 -4.01
CA TRP A 154 59.24 8.10 -4.20
C TRP A 154 58.00 8.28 -5.08
N LEU A 155 57.94 7.53 -6.19
CA LEU A 155 56.77 7.44 -7.06
C LEU A 155 55.74 6.47 -6.45
N VAL A 156 54.53 6.94 -6.17
CA VAL A 156 53.38 6.06 -5.88
C VAL A 156 52.59 5.85 -7.18
N PRO A 157 52.43 4.60 -7.66
CA PRO A 157 51.72 4.30 -8.89
C PRO A 157 50.20 4.45 -8.68
N THR A 158 49.51 5.05 -9.65
CA THR A 158 48.04 5.11 -9.66
C THR A 158 47.45 3.85 -10.31
N ILE A 159 46.23 3.47 -9.93
CA ILE A 159 45.50 2.31 -10.49
C ILE A 159 45.45 2.34 -12.03
N TRP A 160 45.43 3.55 -12.62
CA TRP A 160 45.53 3.72 -14.08
C TRP A 160 46.88 3.29 -14.65
N THR A 161 48.00 3.63 -14.00
CA THR A 161 49.33 3.13 -14.39
C THR A 161 49.47 1.62 -14.22
N VAL A 162 48.85 1.03 -13.19
CA VAL A 162 48.79 -0.44 -13.04
C VAL A 162 47.98 -1.08 -14.16
N PHE A 163 46.83 -0.50 -14.53
CA PHE A 163 46.01 -1.02 -15.62
C PHE A 163 46.67 -0.83 -16.99
N THR A 164 47.28 0.32 -17.28
CA THR A 164 47.94 0.58 -18.56
C THR A 164 49.27 -0.14 -18.71
N ASP A 165 50.06 -0.29 -17.64
CA ASP A 165 51.30 -1.07 -17.68
C ASP A 165 51.02 -2.56 -17.80
N GLN A 166 49.99 -3.09 -17.11
CA GLN A 166 49.57 -4.46 -17.32
C GLN A 166 48.95 -4.68 -18.70
N GLN A 167 48.17 -3.73 -19.22
CA GLN A 167 47.63 -3.81 -20.58
C GLN A 167 48.75 -3.75 -21.63
N GLN A 168 49.79 -2.93 -21.43
CA GLN A 168 50.96 -2.88 -22.32
C GLN A 168 51.83 -4.14 -22.20
N PHE A 169 51.98 -4.71 -20.99
CA PHE A 169 52.70 -5.96 -20.75
C PHE A 169 51.98 -7.17 -21.36
N VAL A 170 50.65 -7.22 -21.22
CA VAL A 170 49.80 -8.23 -21.85
C VAL A 170 49.82 -8.06 -23.37
N MET A 171 49.70 -6.83 -23.89
CA MET A 171 49.76 -6.56 -25.33
C MET A 171 51.15 -6.82 -25.94
N SER A 172 52.25 -6.63 -25.21
CA SER A 172 53.59 -6.93 -25.71
C SER A 172 53.84 -8.44 -25.77
N ASN A 173 53.41 -9.20 -24.76
CA ASN A 173 53.45 -10.66 -24.77
C ASN A 173 52.51 -11.27 -25.82
N ILE A 174 51.32 -10.69 -26.01
CA ILE A 174 50.39 -11.09 -27.06
C ILE A 174 50.94 -10.74 -28.45
N ARG A 175 51.55 -9.58 -28.65
CA ARG A 175 52.23 -9.25 -29.91
C ARG A 175 53.41 -10.18 -30.18
N ALA A 176 54.13 -10.59 -29.15
CA ALA A 176 55.20 -11.59 -29.26
C ALA A 176 54.64 -12.98 -29.63
N LEU A 177 53.48 -13.37 -29.06
CA LEU A 177 52.79 -14.61 -29.39
C LEU A 177 52.19 -14.59 -30.81
N GLY A 178 51.57 -13.48 -31.21
CA GLY A 178 51.02 -13.26 -32.54
C GLY A 178 52.10 -13.26 -33.63
N LYS A 179 53.26 -12.64 -33.35
CA LYS A 179 54.44 -12.73 -34.22
C LYS A 179 54.96 -14.17 -34.35
N ARG A 180 54.92 -14.97 -33.28
CA ARG A 180 55.30 -16.40 -33.33
C ARG A 180 54.30 -17.26 -34.11
N LEU A 181 53.03 -16.87 -34.15
CA LEU A 181 51.96 -17.56 -34.87
C LEU A 181 51.72 -17.02 -36.29
N GLY A 182 52.52 -16.04 -36.75
CA GLY A 182 52.39 -15.44 -38.09
C GLY A 182 51.16 -14.54 -38.28
N ILE A 183 50.48 -14.17 -37.19
CA ILE A 183 49.24 -13.39 -37.23
C ILE A 183 49.59 -11.90 -37.09
N GLY A 184 49.09 -11.09 -38.02
CA GLY A 184 49.30 -9.64 -38.03
C GLY A 184 48.84 -8.96 -36.73
N PRO A 185 49.50 -7.87 -36.29
CA PRO A 185 49.12 -7.18 -35.05
C PRO A 185 47.68 -6.67 -35.03
N GLN A 186 47.12 -6.32 -36.19
CA GLN A 186 45.75 -5.82 -36.34
C GLN A 186 44.69 -6.92 -36.17
N THR A 187 44.96 -8.15 -36.62
CA THR A 187 44.03 -9.29 -36.50
C THR A 187 44.02 -9.88 -35.09
N MET A 188 45.14 -9.83 -34.36
CA MET A 188 45.15 -10.17 -32.93
C MET A 188 44.31 -9.18 -32.12
N GLN A 189 44.44 -7.88 -32.38
CA GLN A 189 43.69 -6.85 -31.67
C GLN A 189 42.17 -6.99 -31.89
N SER A 190 41.72 -7.33 -33.10
CA SER A 190 40.30 -7.54 -33.37
C SER A 190 39.74 -8.78 -32.65
N VAL A 191 40.49 -9.88 -32.58
CA VAL A 191 40.06 -11.10 -31.86
C VAL A 191 39.87 -10.83 -30.36
N PHE A 192 40.78 -10.08 -29.73
CA PHE A 192 40.65 -9.74 -28.30
C PHE A 192 39.51 -8.77 -28.02
N VAL A 193 39.29 -7.79 -28.90
CA VAL A 193 38.15 -6.88 -28.79
C VAL A 193 36.85 -7.69 -28.88
N PHE A 194 36.74 -8.62 -29.84
CA PHE A 194 35.59 -9.52 -29.96
C PHE A 194 35.41 -10.43 -28.74
N ALA A 195 36.48 -11.03 -28.21
CA ALA A 195 36.41 -11.88 -27.03
C ALA A 195 35.98 -11.08 -25.78
N GLY A 196 36.47 -9.84 -25.63
CA GLY A 196 36.05 -8.92 -24.58
C GLY A 196 34.57 -8.53 -24.68
N PHE A 197 34.08 -8.22 -25.89
CA PHE A 197 32.66 -7.95 -26.12
C PHE A 197 31.78 -9.18 -25.86
N ALA A 198 32.20 -10.36 -26.28
CA ALA A 198 31.45 -11.60 -26.04
C ALA A 198 31.38 -11.96 -24.54
N ALA A 199 32.47 -11.77 -23.80
CA ALA A 199 32.48 -11.98 -22.35
C ALA A 199 31.60 -10.97 -21.60
N ALA A 200 31.66 -9.69 -22.00
CA ALA A 200 30.81 -8.65 -21.42
C ALA A 200 29.31 -8.89 -21.71
N ALA A 201 28.96 -9.29 -22.94
CA ALA A 201 27.59 -9.63 -23.30
C ALA A 201 27.10 -10.89 -22.56
N GLY A 202 27.94 -11.91 -22.44
CA GLY A 202 27.63 -13.12 -21.67
C GLY A 202 27.41 -12.83 -20.19
N TYR A 203 28.25 -12.00 -19.57
CA TYR A 203 28.07 -11.55 -18.19
C TYR A 203 26.81 -10.68 -18.01
N GLY A 204 26.52 -9.79 -18.96
CA GLY A 204 25.29 -8.99 -18.95
C GLY A 204 24.03 -9.86 -18.98
N ILE A 205 23.98 -10.87 -19.86
CA ILE A 205 22.86 -11.82 -19.93
C ILE A 205 22.76 -12.66 -18.65
N TRP A 206 23.89 -13.13 -18.11
CA TRP A 206 23.92 -13.91 -16.88
C TRP A 206 23.44 -13.11 -15.67
N SER A 207 23.95 -11.88 -15.47
CA SER A 207 23.55 -10.99 -14.37
C SER A 207 22.07 -10.60 -14.43
N GLN A 208 21.54 -10.36 -15.63
CA GLN A 208 20.12 -10.06 -15.81
C GLN A 208 19.24 -11.29 -15.50
N ARG A 209 19.74 -12.50 -15.76
CA ARG A 209 19.02 -13.75 -15.49
C ARG A 209 19.09 -14.13 -14.00
N SER A 210 20.23 -13.93 -13.34
CA SER A 210 20.36 -14.16 -11.89
C SER A 210 19.52 -13.14 -11.11
N ALA A 211 19.56 -11.86 -11.49
CA ALA A 211 18.73 -10.83 -10.85
C ALA A 211 17.22 -11.09 -10.99
N ARG A 212 16.77 -11.67 -12.11
CA ARG A 212 15.38 -12.12 -12.27
C ARG A 212 15.05 -13.31 -11.37
N ALA A 213 15.94 -14.30 -11.28
CA ALA A 213 15.75 -15.44 -10.40
C ALA A 213 15.70 -15.03 -8.92
N ASP A 214 16.55 -14.09 -8.50
CA ASP A 214 16.56 -13.57 -7.13
C ASP A 214 15.31 -12.72 -6.84
N ALA A 215 14.84 -11.94 -7.81
CA ALA A 215 13.59 -11.18 -7.67
C ALA A 215 12.35 -12.09 -7.62
N GLU A 216 12.33 -13.16 -8.43
CA GLU A 216 11.27 -14.17 -8.39
C GLU A 216 11.28 -14.93 -7.06
N ALA A 217 12.45 -15.30 -6.53
CA ALA A 217 12.58 -15.95 -5.22
C ALA A 217 12.16 -15.01 -4.08
N ALA A 218 12.53 -13.73 -4.13
CA ALA A 218 12.10 -12.73 -3.15
C ALA A 218 10.59 -12.47 -3.22
N ALA A 219 10.01 -12.43 -4.42
CA ALA A 219 8.56 -12.29 -4.60
C ALA A 219 7.82 -13.52 -4.05
N GLN A 220 8.30 -14.73 -4.32
CA GLN A 220 7.72 -15.96 -3.77
C GLN A 220 7.85 -16.01 -2.24
N ALA A 221 8.99 -15.59 -1.68
CA ALA A 221 9.16 -15.49 -0.23
C ALA A 221 8.18 -14.47 0.37
N SER A 222 8.02 -13.28 -0.23
CA SER A 222 7.05 -12.29 0.24
C SER A 222 5.59 -12.77 0.14
N GLN A 223 5.25 -13.55 -0.89
CA GLN A 223 3.93 -14.14 -1.03
C GLN A 223 3.67 -15.21 0.04
N ALA A 224 4.68 -16.04 0.32
CA ALA A 224 4.60 -17.03 1.39
C ALA A 224 4.51 -16.37 2.78
N ASP A 225 5.23 -15.26 2.99
CA ASP A 225 5.15 -14.48 4.23
C ASP A 225 3.79 -13.80 4.39
N ALA A 226 3.26 -13.21 3.32
CA ALA A 226 1.92 -12.63 3.31
C ALA A 226 0.82 -13.69 3.56
N ALA A 227 0.94 -14.87 2.96
CA ALA A 227 0.02 -15.98 3.20
C ALA A 227 0.05 -16.42 4.67
N ARG A 228 1.25 -16.59 5.25
CA ARG A 228 1.41 -16.93 6.68
C ARG A 228 0.86 -15.84 7.61
N ALA A 229 1.04 -14.57 7.26
CA ALA A 229 0.49 -13.46 8.02
C ALA A 229 -1.05 -13.45 7.98
N ASN A 230 -1.64 -13.71 6.81
CA ASN A 230 -3.09 -13.83 6.66
C ASN A 230 -3.65 -15.02 7.45
N ASP A 231 -3.01 -16.18 7.38
CA ASP A 231 -3.41 -17.37 8.16
C ASP A 231 -3.35 -17.09 9.67
N ALA A 232 -2.29 -16.41 10.13
CA ALA A 232 -2.15 -16.01 11.53
C ALA A 232 -3.21 -14.99 11.96
N MET A 233 -3.55 -14.04 11.09
CA MET A 233 -4.62 -13.06 11.33
C MET A 233 -5.98 -13.76 11.46
N GLN A 234 -6.32 -14.67 10.54
CA GLN A 234 -7.56 -15.44 10.60
C GLN A 234 -7.63 -16.33 11.86
N ALA A 235 -6.51 -16.96 12.23
CA ALA A 235 -6.41 -17.72 13.48
C ALA A 235 -6.63 -16.83 14.71
N ALA A 236 -6.09 -15.62 14.74
CA ALA A 236 -6.31 -14.66 15.82
C ALA A 236 -7.78 -14.21 15.91
N LEU A 237 -8.40 -13.86 14.78
CA LEU A 237 -9.81 -13.45 14.72
C LEU A 237 -10.75 -14.57 15.19
N SER A 238 -10.51 -15.80 14.75
CA SER A 238 -11.32 -16.96 15.19
C SER A 238 -11.15 -17.28 16.68
N ALA A 239 -9.94 -17.13 17.22
CA ALA A 239 -9.68 -17.28 18.66
C ALA A 239 -10.38 -16.19 19.49
N GLU A 240 -10.38 -14.95 19.01
CA GLU A 240 -11.10 -13.83 19.63
C GLU A 240 -12.61 -14.07 19.64
N GLN A 241 -13.21 -14.48 18.52
CA GLN A 241 -14.63 -14.83 18.44
C GLN A 241 -15.01 -15.97 19.40
N THR A 242 -14.13 -16.96 19.55
CA THR A 242 -14.32 -18.05 20.51
C THR A 242 -14.29 -17.52 21.95
N CYS A 243 -13.30 -16.69 22.29
CA CYS A 243 -13.19 -16.08 23.61
C CYS A 243 -14.42 -15.21 23.96
N LEU A 244 -14.90 -14.39 23.03
CA LEU A 244 -16.10 -13.58 23.21
C LEU A 244 -17.34 -14.44 23.44
N THR A 245 -17.46 -15.56 22.73
CA THR A 245 -18.56 -16.52 22.90
C THR A 245 -18.52 -17.18 24.28
N GLU A 246 -17.34 -17.59 24.75
CA GLU A 246 -17.17 -18.15 26.09
C GLU A 246 -17.47 -17.13 27.19
N ARG A 247 -16.97 -15.90 27.06
CA ARG A 247 -17.26 -14.81 28.00
C ARG A 247 -18.76 -14.53 28.08
N ARG A 248 -19.46 -14.52 26.94
CA ARG A 248 -20.92 -14.38 26.89
C ARG A 248 -21.61 -15.50 27.66
N ASP A 249 -21.20 -16.74 27.46
CA ASP A 249 -21.81 -17.90 28.10
C ASP A 249 -21.54 -17.92 29.61
N ILE A 250 -20.36 -17.46 30.05
CA ILE A 250 -20.03 -17.27 31.47
C ILE A 250 -20.88 -16.13 32.06
N ALA A 251 -20.95 -14.96 31.42
CA ALA A 251 -21.75 -13.84 31.90
C ALA A 251 -23.24 -14.22 32.03
N ALA A 252 -23.76 -15.00 31.08
CA ALA A 252 -25.11 -15.54 31.15
C ALA A 252 -25.30 -16.52 32.33
N LYS A 253 -24.32 -17.41 32.59
CA LYS A 253 -24.35 -18.33 33.74
C LYS A 253 -24.25 -17.60 35.08
N LEU A 254 -23.56 -16.46 35.14
CA LEU A 254 -23.40 -15.64 36.34
C LEU A 254 -24.60 -14.70 36.59
N GLY A 255 -25.62 -14.69 35.71
CA GLY A 255 -26.78 -13.82 35.85
C GLY A 255 -26.51 -12.34 35.52
N LEU A 256 -25.40 -12.04 34.83
CA LEU A 256 -25.04 -10.68 34.41
C LEU A 256 -25.72 -10.34 33.08
N GLU A 257 -27.04 -10.15 33.10
CA GLU A 257 -27.87 -10.02 31.89
C GLU A 257 -27.52 -8.78 31.02
N SER A 258 -27.12 -7.66 31.64
CA SER A 258 -26.68 -6.47 30.89
C SER A 258 -25.36 -6.71 30.16
N GLU A 259 -24.39 -7.32 30.82
CA GLU A 259 -23.08 -7.64 30.24
C GLU A 259 -23.21 -8.72 29.16
N ALA A 260 -23.99 -9.77 29.41
CA ALA A 260 -24.27 -10.80 28.41
C ALA A 260 -24.92 -10.22 27.15
N ARG A 261 -25.75 -9.17 27.27
CA ARG A 261 -26.33 -8.46 26.12
C ARG A 261 -25.31 -7.64 25.36
N LEU A 262 -24.45 -6.90 26.04
CA LEU A 262 -23.36 -6.16 25.39
C LEU A 262 -22.42 -7.10 24.64
N LEU A 263 -22.05 -8.24 25.24
CA LEU A 263 -21.23 -9.26 24.60
C LEU A 263 -21.93 -9.90 23.39
N ARG A 264 -23.26 -10.08 23.44
CA ARG A 264 -24.03 -10.53 22.26
C ARG A 264 -24.00 -9.50 21.14
N ALA A 265 -24.13 -8.22 21.45
CA ALA A 265 -24.05 -7.15 20.46
C ALA A 265 -22.65 -7.10 19.82
N GLU A 266 -21.60 -7.25 20.61
CA GLU A 266 -20.21 -7.29 20.14
C GLU A 266 -19.94 -8.47 19.20
N VAL A 267 -20.36 -9.69 19.60
CA VAL A 267 -20.26 -10.89 18.75
C VAL A 267 -21.06 -10.71 17.45
N ALA A 268 -22.22 -10.05 17.50
CA ALA A 268 -23.03 -9.82 16.31
C ALA A 268 -22.42 -8.81 15.35
N LEU A 269 -21.76 -7.76 15.87
CA LEU A 269 -21.15 -6.71 15.06
C LEU A 269 -19.81 -7.13 14.44
N GLN A 270 -19.12 -8.12 15.01
CA GLN A 270 -17.82 -8.63 14.50
C GLN A 270 -16.83 -7.48 14.23
N GLN A 271 -16.69 -6.56 15.18
CA GLN A 271 -16.00 -5.27 14.97
C GLN A 271 -14.55 -5.44 14.52
N SER A 272 -13.78 -6.35 15.15
CA SER A 272 -12.39 -6.64 14.80
C SER A 272 -12.24 -7.14 13.35
N GLU A 273 -13.24 -7.88 12.86
CA GLU A 273 -13.29 -8.36 11.47
C GLU A 273 -13.68 -7.25 10.50
N ALA A 274 -14.65 -6.40 10.88
CA ALA A 274 -15.01 -5.22 10.11
C ALA A 274 -13.83 -4.25 9.95
N GLU A 275 -13.03 -4.05 11.00
CA GLU A 275 -11.79 -3.28 10.94
C GLU A 275 -10.75 -3.91 10.02
N ALA A 276 -10.55 -5.23 10.10
CA ALA A 276 -9.61 -5.93 9.22
C ALA A 276 -10.02 -5.76 7.74
N ILE A 277 -11.29 -6.00 7.41
CA ILE A 277 -11.83 -5.81 6.06
C ILE A 277 -11.68 -4.35 5.59
N ALA A 278 -11.90 -3.38 6.47
CA ALA A 278 -11.73 -1.97 6.14
C ALA A 278 -10.27 -1.62 5.81
N ARG A 279 -9.30 -2.19 6.54
CA ARG A 279 -7.87 -2.01 6.24
C ARG A 279 -7.48 -2.69 4.92
N ASP A 280 -7.96 -3.91 4.69
CA ASP A 280 -7.65 -4.69 3.48
C ASP A 280 -8.22 -4.06 2.21
N LEU A 281 -9.50 -3.68 2.22
CA LEU A 281 -10.17 -3.11 1.05
C LEU A 281 -9.93 -1.60 0.92
N GLY A 282 -9.92 -0.89 2.03
CA GLY A 282 -9.86 0.56 2.08
C GLY A 282 -8.45 1.14 2.15
N GLY A 283 -7.45 0.32 2.47
CA GLY A 283 -6.05 0.67 2.46
C GLY A 283 -5.57 1.53 3.64
N PRO A 284 -4.42 2.21 3.52
CA PRO A 284 -3.71 2.86 4.62
C PRO A 284 -4.49 3.97 5.36
N ARG A 285 -5.57 4.48 4.78
CA ARG A 285 -6.42 5.48 5.44
C ARG A 285 -7.15 4.95 6.68
N TYR A 286 -7.44 3.65 6.72
CA TYR A 286 -8.06 3.01 7.87
C TYR A 286 -7.03 2.54 8.91
N SER A 287 -5.75 2.80 8.68
CA SER A 287 -4.65 2.62 9.65
C SER A 287 -4.14 3.93 10.25
N ASP A 288 -4.81 5.06 9.98
CA ASP A 288 -4.48 6.34 10.61
C ASP A 288 -4.79 6.28 12.13
N GLU A 289 -3.81 6.63 12.95
CA GLU A 289 -3.91 6.58 14.42
C GLU A 289 -5.06 7.45 14.96
N GLN A 290 -5.33 8.60 14.32
CA GLN A 290 -6.44 9.48 14.72
C GLN A 290 -7.80 8.85 14.43
N LEU A 291 -7.88 8.01 13.39
CA LEU A 291 -9.08 7.27 13.06
C LEU A 291 -9.25 6.11 14.05
N LEU A 292 -8.20 5.37 14.37
CA LEU A 292 -8.26 4.27 15.33
C LEU A 292 -8.68 4.71 16.74
N GLU A 293 -8.15 5.83 17.26
CA GLU A 293 -8.51 6.31 18.60
C GLU A 293 -10.01 6.65 18.71
N ARG A 294 -10.56 7.28 17.67
CA ARG A 294 -11.98 7.67 17.62
C ARG A 294 -12.90 6.51 17.28
N SER A 295 -12.43 5.53 16.50
CA SER A 295 -13.19 4.32 16.17
C SER A 295 -13.58 3.57 17.44
N GLY A 296 -12.72 3.54 18.47
CA GLY A 296 -13.04 2.94 19.77
C GLY A 296 -14.27 3.56 20.46
N LEU A 297 -14.51 4.87 20.29
CA LEU A 297 -15.71 5.54 20.82
C LEU A 297 -16.96 5.17 20.02
N VAL A 298 -16.85 5.14 18.69
CA VAL A 298 -17.94 4.75 17.77
C VAL A 298 -18.33 3.30 18.01
N SER A 299 -17.34 2.40 18.07
CA SER A 299 -17.48 0.99 18.41
C SER A 299 -18.28 0.78 19.70
N LYS A 300 -17.91 1.49 20.76
CA LYS A 300 -18.61 1.41 22.05
C LYS A 300 -20.06 1.90 21.93
N GLY A 301 -20.28 3.06 21.32
CA GLY A 301 -21.62 3.62 21.13
C GLY A 301 -22.52 2.70 20.30
N LEU A 302 -21.98 2.09 19.25
CA LEU A 302 -22.69 1.16 18.39
C LEU A 302 -23.10 -0.12 19.15
N ARG A 303 -22.18 -0.70 19.92
CA ARG A 303 -22.45 -1.87 20.76
C ARG A 303 -23.57 -1.59 21.77
N GLU A 304 -23.54 -0.43 22.42
CA GLU A 304 -24.59 -0.01 23.36
C GLU A 304 -25.94 0.18 22.65
N ALA A 305 -25.96 0.86 21.51
CA ALA A 305 -27.18 1.06 20.71
C ALA A 305 -27.80 -0.27 20.24
N VAL A 306 -26.97 -1.22 19.76
CA VAL A 306 -27.43 -2.55 19.36
C VAL A 306 -27.96 -3.33 20.56
N ALA A 307 -27.25 -3.33 21.69
CA ALA A 307 -27.70 -4.02 22.90
C ALA A 307 -29.07 -3.54 23.39
N VAL A 308 -29.33 -2.23 23.33
CA VAL A 308 -30.64 -1.63 23.64
C VAL A 308 -31.70 -2.11 22.64
N ARG A 309 -31.40 -2.11 21.34
CA ARG A 309 -32.35 -2.56 20.30
C ARG A 309 -32.68 -4.06 20.39
N MET A 310 -31.73 -4.89 20.81
CA MET A 310 -31.95 -6.33 21.02
C MET A 310 -33.03 -6.63 22.06
N GLU A 311 -33.21 -5.76 23.07
CA GLU A 311 -34.27 -5.90 24.08
C GLU A 311 -35.67 -5.64 23.51
N ALA A 312 -35.76 -4.71 22.54
CA ALA A 312 -37.03 -4.35 21.91
C ALA A 312 -37.52 -5.41 20.90
N LEU A 313 -36.64 -6.26 20.39
CA LEU A 313 -36.95 -7.23 19.33
C LEU A 313 -37.44 -8.56 19.89
N LYS A 314 -38.71 -8.90 19.62
CA LYS A 314 -39.29 -10.23 19.91
C LYS A 314 -39.39 -11.07 18.64
N ILE A 315 -38.30 -11.69 18.23
CA ILE A 315 -38.24 -12.53 17.03
C ILE A 315 -38.38 -14.02 17.41
N LYS A 316 -39.19 -14.78 16.66
CA LYS A 316 -39.30 -16.23 16.82
C LYS A 316 -38.15 -16.93 16.07
N PRO A 317 -37.29 -17.73 16.70
CA PRO A 317 -36.13 -18.36 16.04
C PRO A 317 -36.48 -19.22 14.81
N LYS A 318 -37.69 -19.79 14.76
CA LYS A 318 -38.13 -20.63 13.64
C LYS A 318 -38.36 -19.84 12.34
N SER A 319 -38.74 -18.57 12.40
CA SER A 319 -39.05 -17.78 11.20
C SER A 319 -37.80 -17.34 10.43
N ILE A 320 -36.66 -17.25 11.11
CA ILE A 320 -35.39 -16.77 10.53
C ILE A 320 -34.46 -17.88 10.03
N LYS A 321 -34.74 -19.14 10.40
CA LYS A 321 -33.90 -20.31 10.04
C LYS A 321 -33.61 -20.43 8.54
N PRO A 322 -34.56 -20.20 7.61
CA PRO A 322 -34.28 -20.28 6.17
C PRO A 322 -33.18 -19.31 5.74
N CYS A 323 -33.26 -18.03 6.13
CA CYS A 323 -32.23 -17.03 5.80
C CYS A 323 -30.86 -17.39 6.38
N LEU A 324 -30.83 -17.83 7.65
CA LEU A 324 -29.57 -18.22 8.31
C LEU A 324 -28.93 -19.46 7.68
N THR A 325 -29.72 -20.32 7.03
CA THR A 325 -29.21 -21.50 6.32
C THR A 325 -28.52 -21.12 5.02
N GLU A 326 -28.95 -20.04 4.37
CA GLU A 326 -28.24 -19.46 3.23
C GLU A 326 -27.01 -18.66 3.68
N ALA A 327 -27.10 -17.97 4.82
CA ALA A 327 -25.98 -17.22 5.42
C ALA A 327 -24.76 -18.10 5.72
N SER A 328 -24.94 -19.38 6.07
CA SER A 328 -23.82 -20.28 6.33
C SER A 328 -22.98 -20.61 5.09
N LYS A 329 -23.49 -20.25 3.90
CA LYS A 329 -22.77 -20.39 2.62
C LYS A 329 -22.06 -19.11 2.23
N TRP A 330 -22.27 -18.01 2.96
CA TRP A 330 -21.55 -16.78 2.76
C TRP A 330 -20.13 -16.96 3.30
N THR A 331 -19.19 -16.30 2.64
CA THR A 331 -17.81 -16.17 3.10
C THR A 331 -17.75 -15.29 4.35
N GLU A 332 -16.62 -15.29 5.05
CA GLU A 332 -16.43 -14.54 6.31
C GLU A 332 -16.55 -13.01 6.12
N ASP A 333 -16.39 -12.52 4.89
CA ASP A 333 -16.49 -11.10 4.53
C ASP A 333 -17.84 -10.43 4.81
N LEU A 334 -18.94 -11.20 4.88
CA LEU A 334 -20.27 -10.69 5.17
C LEU A 334 -20.81 -11.24 6.50
N PRO A 335 -21.31 -10.37 7.39
CA PRO A 335 -21.81 -10.82 8.67
C PRO A 335 -23.13 -11.59 8.50
N ARG A 336 -23.32 -12.64 9.30
CA ARG A 336 -24.52 -13.51 9.19
C ARG A 336 -25.83 -12.77 9.39
N TYR A 337 -25.84 -11.65 10.14
CA TYR A 337 -27.05 -10.86 10.36
C TYR A 337 -27.52 -10.14 9.09
N ALA A 338 -26.64 -9.89 8.11
CA ALA A 338 -27.04 -9.27 6.85
C ALA A 338 -27.97 -10.18 6.04
N ALA A 339 -27.97 -11.49 6.26
CA ALA A 339 -28.95 -12.40 5.67
C ALA A 339 -30.36 -12.23 6.25
N LEU A 340 -30.50 -11.57 7.40
CA LEU A 340 -31.80 -11.26 8.02
C LEU A 340 -32.36 -9.92 7.55
N TRP A 341 -31.58 -9.13 6.81
CA TRP A 341 -32.00 -7.86 6.28
C TRP A 341 -33.17 -8.03 5.30
N HIS A 342 -34.08 -7.07 5.31
CA HIS A 342 -35.19 -6.97 4.37
C HIS A 342 -35.48 -5.49 4.08
N PRO A 343 -35.90 -5.11 2.86
CA PRO A 343 -36.24 -3.73 2.55
C PRO A 343 -37.46 -3.25 3.33
N ASP A 344 -38.48 -4.09 3.54
CA ASP A 344 -39.57 -3.77 4.47
C ASP A 344 -39.11 -3.99 5.91
N ALA A 345 -39.02 -2.90 6.69
CA ALA A 345 -38.48 -2.89 8.05
C ALA A 345 -39.34 -3.65 9.07
N GLU A 346 -40.61 -3.91 8.76
CA GLU A 346 -41.50 -4.70 9.60
C GLU A 346 -41.35 -6.21 9.38
N GLN A 347 -40.65 -6.59 8.31
CA GLN A 347 -40.48 -7.98 7.91
C GLN A 347 -39.05 -8.46 8.13
N ILE A 348 -38.93 -9.70 8.58
CA ILE A 348 -37.64 -10.37 8.77
C ILE A 348 -37.78 -11.75 8.15
N CYS A 349 -37.03 -11.99 7.07
CA CYS A 349 -37.00 -13.27 6.37
C CYS A 349 -38.38 -13.80 5.88
N PRO A 350 -39.27 -12.98 5.29
CA PRO A 350 -40.62 -13.41 4.90
C PRO A 350 -40.59 -14.52 3.82
N PRO A 351 -41.45 -15.56 3.93
CA PRO A 351 -41.59 -16.53 2.85
C PRO A 351 -42.35 -15.94 1.67
N GLY A 352 -41.78 -16.02 0.45
CA GLY A 352 -42.50 -15.68 -0.79
C GLY A 352 -42.95 -14.21 -0.87
N TYR A 353 -42.16 -13.28 -0.33
CA TYR A 353 -42.53 -11.86 -0.32
C TYR A 353 -42.68 -11.28 -1.73
N MET A 354 -43.71 -10.44 -1.87
CA MET A 354 -43.98 -9.62 -3.05
C MET A 354 -44.41 -8.24 -2.57
N GLY A 355 -43.62 -7.23 -2.92
CA GLY A 355 -43.88 -5.83 -2.61
C GLY A 355 -43.87 -4.97 -3.87
N PHE A 356 -44.61 -3.87 -3.83
CA PHE A 356 -44.60 -2.85 -4.88
C PHE A 356 -44.28 -1.49 -4.27
N GLU A 357 -43.10 -0.96 -4.56
CA GLU A 357 -42.61 0.31 -4.00
C GLU A 357 -41.95 1.13 -5.12
N ASN A 358 -42.29 2.41 -5.26
CA ASN A 358 -41.72 3.30 -6.30
C ASN A 358 -41.80 2.74 -7.73
N ASN A 359 -42.91 2.11 -8.10
CA ASN A 359 -43.10 1.40 -9.38
C ASN A 359 -42.13 0.23 -9.62
N LEU A 360 -41.52 -0.30 -8.56
CA LEU A 360 -40.67 -1.48 -8.60
C LEU A 360 -41.35 -2.65 -7.92
N THR A 361 -41.29 -3.79 -8.59
CA THR A 361 -41.62 -5.07 -7.98
C THR A 361 -40.40 -5.57 -7.18
N LEU A 362 -40.57 -5.71 -5.88
CA LEU A 362 -39.63 -6.34 -4.96
C LEU A 362 -40.09 -7.77 -4.70
N LEU A 363 -39.24 -8.76 -4.96
CA LEU A 363 -39.61 -10.17 -4.86
C LEU A 363 -38.65 -10.99 -4.02
N GLY A 364 -39.19 -12.11 -3.52
CA GLY A 364 -38.45 -13.09 -2.75
C GLY A 364 -38.16 -12.61 -1.34
N ARG A 365 -37.53 -13.50 -0.58
CA ARG A 365 -37.30 -13.35 0.86
C ARG A 365 -36.48 -12.13 1.28
N TRP A 366 -35.74 -11.52 0.34
CA TRP A 366 -34.94 -10.32 0.55
C TRP A 366 -35.48 -9.11 -0.23
N GLY A 367 -36.66 -9.21 -0.84
CA GLY A 367 -37.31 -8.13 -1.58
C GLY A 367 -36.39 -7.50 -2.63
N LEU A 368 -35.77 -8.32 -3.48
CA LEU A 368 -34.82 -7.82 -4.47
C LEU A 368 -35.56 -7.17 -5.64
N SER A 369 -35.10 -5.98 -6.04
CA SER A 369 -35.60 -5.31 -7.23
C SER A 369 -35.05 -5.93 -8.51
N THR A 370 -35.75 -5.69 -9.62
CA THR A 370 -35.28 -6.04 -10.97
C THR A 370 -33.90 -5.42 -11.27
N ARG A 371 -33.57 -4.27 -10.67
CA ARG A 371 -32.28 -3.59 -10.83
C ARG A 371 -31.13 -4.41 -10.28
N VAL A 372 -31.20 -4.73 -8.99
CA VAL A 372 -30.17 -5.48 -8.28
C VAL A 372 -29.94 -6.81 -8.97
N VAL A 373 -31.03 -7.47 -9.35
CA VAL A 373 -30.98 -8.75 -10.06
C VAL A 373 -30.35 -8.66 -11.45
N MET A 374 -30.64 -7.62 -12.23
CA MET A 374 -30.00 -7.51 -13.55
C MET A 374 -28.52 -7.14 -13.49
N GLN A 375 -28.07 -6.56 -12.38
CA GLN A 375 -26.66 -6.18 -12.23
C GLN A 375 -25.82 -7.24 -11.52
N TYR A 376 -26.36 -7.86 -10.48
CA TYR A 376 -25.65 -8.82 -9.61
C TYR A 376 -26.19 -10.23 -9.69
N GLY A 377 -27.25 -10.44 -10.48
CA GLY A 377 -27.84 -11.75 -10.67
C GLY A 377 -26.79 -12.71 -11.18
N VAL A 378 -26.46 -13.69 -10.34
CA VAL A 378 -25.61 -14.81 -10.74
C VAL A 378 -26.28 -15.50 -11.93
N GLN A 379 -25.50 -16.18 -12.78
CA GLN A 379 -26.01 -16.84 -14.00
C GLN A 379 -27.38 -17.49 -13.76
N LEU A 380 -28.37 -17.01 -14.52
CA LEU A 380 -29.76 -17.43 -14.36
C LEU A 380 -29.87 -18.94 -14.64
N PRO A 381 -30.53 -19.71 -13.76
CA PRO A 381 -30.73 -21.13 -13.99
C PRO A 381 -31.41 -21.34 -15.35
N ASN A 382 -30.87 -22.24 -16.17
CA ASN A 382 -31.53 -22.74 -17.39
C ASN A 382 -32.00 -21.66 -18.40
N GLY A 383 -31.31 -20.52 -18.49
CA GLY A 383 -31.66 -19.47 -19.45
C GLY A 383 -32.96 -18.72 -19.14
N MET A 384 -33.45 -18.79 -17.90
CA MET A 384 -34.55 -17.97 -17.43
C MET A 384 -34.25 -16.48 -17.63
N LYS A 385 -35.29 -15.68 -17.80
CA LYS A 385 -35.21 -14.22 -17.82
C LYS A 385 -35.93 -13.66 -16.60
N VAL A 386 -35.42 -12.55 -16.10
CA VAL A 386 -36.03 -11.81 -15.00
C VAL A 386 -37.32 -11.18 -15.53
N GLN A 387 -38.44 -11.44 -14.85
CA GLN A 387 -39.75 -11.02 -15.31
C GLN A 387 -40.08 -9.64 -14.76
N THR A 388 -40.60 -8.76 -15.62
CA THR A 388 -41.01 -7.40 -15.22
C THR A 388 -42.51 -7.27 -15.03
N ASN A 389 -43.29 -8.15 -15.66
CA ASN A 389 -44.74 -8.12 -15.62
C ASN A 389 -45.26 -8.89 -14.41
N THR A 390 -46.22 -8.32 -13.70
CA THR A 390 -46.81 -8.91 -12.49
C THR A 390 -47.51 -10.25 -12.73
N ALA A 391 -47.98 -10.51 -13.95
CA ALA A 391 -48.65 -11.76 -14.32
C ALA A 391 -47.69 -12.96 -14.46
N ASP A 392 -46.40 -12.72 -14.69
CA ASP A 392 -45.41 -13.75 -15.03
C ASP A 392 -44.42 -14.03 -13.88
N LEU A 393 -44.75 -13.61 -12.65
CA LEU A 393 -43.78 -13.59 -11.54
C LEU A 393 -43.59 -14.94 -10.83
N GLU A 394 -44.43 -15.94 -11.10
CA GLU A 394 -44.40 -17.24 -10.42
C GLU A 394 -43.06 -17.97 -10.61
N ASP A 395 -42.48 -17.88 -11.81
CA ASP A 395 -41.19 -18.48 -12.17
C ASP A 395 -40.01 -17.48 -12.09
N ASP A 396 -40.18 -16.33 -11.43
CA ASP A 396 -39.12 -15.34 -11.36
C ASP A 396 -37.93 -15.84 -10.50
N PRO A 397 -36.67 -15.73 -10.96
CA PRO A 397 -35.48 -16.19 -10.23
C PRO A 397 -35.36 -15.57 -8.83
N ARG A 398 -35.93 -14.38 -8.59
CA ARG A 398 -35.97 -13.74 -7.27
C ARG A 398 -36.69 -14.56 -6.21
N GLN A 399 -37.64 -15.42 -6.61
CA GLN A 399 -38.34 -16.30 -5.67
C GLN A 399 -37.48 -17.48 -5.22
N ASN A 400 -36.42 -17.81 -5.95
CA ASN A 400 -35.51 -18.88 -5.55
C ASN A 400 -34.57 -18.41 -4.43
N ASP A 401 -34.73 -18.98 -3.24
CA ASP A 401 -33.99 -18.58 -2.04
C ASP A 401 -32.46 -18.64 -2.22
N ARG A 402 -31.93 -19.68 -2.88
CA ARG A 402 -30.47 -19.83 -3.06
C ARG A 402 -29.91 -18.80 -4.03
N TRP A 403 -30.60 -18.59 -5.14
CA TRP A 403 -30.17 -17.66 -6.18
C TRP A 403 -30.26 -16.20 -5.70
N SER A 404 -31.35 -15.86 -5.00
CA SER A 404 -31.56 -14.52 -4.45
C SER A 404 -30.60 -14.23 -3.29
N ALA A 405 -30.29 -15.20 -2.42
CA ALA A 405 -29.26 -15.04 -1.39
C ALA A 405 -27.88 -14.73 -1.99
N ALA A 406 -27.50 -15.43 -3.07
CA ALA A 406 -26.22 -15.19 -3.74
C ALA A 406 -26.17 -13.82 -4.41
N THR A 407 -27.27 -13.41 -5.03
CA THR A 407 -27.42 -12.08 -5.64
C THR A 407 -27.34 -10.96 -4.59
N LEU A 408 -27.97 -11.15 -3.43
CA LEU A 408 -27.86 -10.23 -2.29
C LEU A 408 -26.41 -10.12 -1.82
N ALA A 409 -25.73 -11.25 -1.58
CA ALA A 409 -24.36 -11.27 -1.11
C ALA A 409 -23.43 -10.51 -2.06
N GLU A 410 -23.56 -10.72 -3.37
CA GLU A 410 -22.77 -10.01 -4.37
C GLU A 410 -23.03 -8.49 -4.35
N ALA A 411 -24.30 -8.09 -4.28
CA ALA A 411 -24.66 -6.68 -4.21
C ALA A 411 -24.16 -6.01 -2.91
N LEU A 412 -24.18 -6.72 -1.78
CA LEU A 412 -23.66 -6.22 -0.50
C LEU A 412 -22.14 -6.08 -0.54
N ARG A 413 -21.40 -7.02 -1.13
CA ARG A 413 -19.95 -6.92 -1.31
C ARG A 413 -19.56 -5.72 -2.17
N GLU A 414 -20.23 -5.53 -3.31
CA GLU A 414 -19.97 -4.36 -4.17
C GLU A 414 -20.30 -3.07 -3.44
N THR A 415 -21.38 -3.05 -2.66
CA THR A 415 -21.75 -1.89 -1.84
C THR A 415 -20.69 -1.60 -0.78
N GLN A 416 -20.23 -2.63 -0.06
CA GLN A 416 -19.18 -2.51 0.96
C GLN A 416 -17.86 -2.07 0.36
N ALA A 417 -17.45 -2.67 -0.76
CA ALA A 417 -16.29 -2.25 -1.51
C ALA A 417 -16.41 -0.78 -1.93
N THR A 418 -17.56 -0.36 -2.45
CA THR A 418 -17.78 1.04 -2.85
C THR A 418 -17.76 2.00 -1.66
N VAL A 419 -18.34 1.62 -0.52
CA VAL A 419 -18.29 2.42 0.72
C VAL A 419 -16.84 2.55 1.20
N LEU A 420 -16.11 1.44 1.24
CA LEU A 420 -14.74 1.38 1.75
C LEU A 420 -13.70 1.94 0.78
N THR A 421 -13.99 2.02 -0.53
CA THR A 421 -13.07 2.50 -1.56
C THR A 421 -13.45 3.88 -2.12
N GLY A 422 -14.73 4.22 -2.18
CA GLY A 422 -15.28 5.41 -2.84
C GLY A 422 -14.96 6.73 -2.12
N GLY A 423 -14.42 7.70 -2.88
CA GLY A 423 -14.18 9.07 -2.43
C GLY A 423 -12.85 9.68 -2.90
N GLU A 424 -12.83 11.00 -3.15
CA GLU A 424 -11.61 11.76 -3.39
C GLU A 424 -10.71 11.72 -2.16
N ALA A 425 -9.59 10.97 -2.25
CA ALA A 425 -8.34 10.91 -1.49
C ALA A 425 -8.25 11.24 0.04
N ARG A 426 -9.22 11.86 0.71
CA ARG A 426 -9.03 12.46 2.05
C ARG A 426 -10.19 12.39 3.03
N ARG A 427 -11.24 11.60 2.79
CA ARG A 427 -12.20 11.27 3.87
C ARG A 427 -12.58 9.81 3.83
N ALA A 428 -12.43 9.14 4.97
CA ALA A 428 -13.21 7.95 5.23
C ALA A 428 -14.67 8.39 5.25
N THR A 429 -15.46 7.87 4.33
CA THR A 429 -16.89 8.16 4.18
C THR A 429 -17.70 7.58 5.34
N VAL A 430 -17.15 6.57 6.00
CA VAL A 430 -17.72 5.85 7.15
C VAL A 430 -16.59 5.35 8.05
N TRP A 431 -16.89 5.09 9.33
CA TRP A 431 -15.97 4.38 10.21
C TRP A 431 -15.92 2.88 9.87
N PRO A 432 -14.78 2.18 10.09
CA PRO A 432 -14.66 0.74 9.87
C PRO A 432 -15.78 -0.07 10.49
N GLU A 433 -16.15 0.27 11.73
CA GLU A 433 -17.15 -0.46 12.53
C GLU A 433 -18.57 -0.26 12.02
N GLU A 434 -18.79 0.84 11.27
CA GLU A 434 -20.08 1.15 10.67
C GLU A 434 -20.18 0.72 9.21
N ALA A 435 -19.07 0.31 8.58
CA ALA A 435 -19.02 0.07 7.14
C ALA A 435 -20.07 -0.94 6.67
N GLN A 436 -20.28 -2.02 7.43
CA GLN A 436 -21.30 -3.03 7.12
C GLN A 436 -22.72 -2.49 7.25
N LEU A 437 -23.00 -1.67 8.27
CA LEU A 437 -24.31 -1.05 8.48
C LEU A 437 -24.63 -0.02 7.39
N TRP A 438 -23.64 0.79 7.03
CA TRP A 438 -23.74 1.70 5.88
C TRP A 438 -23.94 0.95 4.58
N SER A 439 -23.27 -0.19 4.41
CA SER A 439 -23.45 -1.05 3.23
C SER A 439 -24.89 -1.53 3.12
N LEU A 440 -25.48 -2.00 4.22
CA LEU A 440 -26.89 -2.41 4.26
C LEU A 440 -27.85 -1.23 4.01
N ALA A 441 -27.58 -0.07 4.60
CA ALA A 441 -28.42 1.12 4.43
C ALA A 441 -28.38 1.66 2.99
N LEU A 442 -27.19 1.74 2.39
CA LEU A 442 -27.01 2.17 1.02
C LEU A 442 -27.57 1.15 0.03
N PHE A 443 -27.38 -0.14 0.30
CA PHE A 443 -28.02 -1.19 -0.48
C PHE A 443 -29.56 -1.07 -0.42
N ALA A 444 -30.14 -0.84 0.76
CA ALA A 444 -31.58 -0.63 0.90
C ALA A 444 -32.09 0.55 0.06
N ALA A 445 -31.39 1.69 0.13
CA ALA A 445 -31.74 2.89 -0.64
C ALA A 445 -31.66 2.63 -2.14
N THR A 446 -30.59 1.96 -2.59
CA THR A 446 -30.33 1.71 -4.01
C THR A 446 -31.16 0.58 -4.61
N ASN A 447 -31.56 -0.41 -3.81
CA ASN A 447 -32.52 -1.45 -4.21
C ASN A 447 -33.90 -0.86 -4.53
N ARG A 448 -34.23 0.31 -3.97
CA ARG A 448 -35.48 1.04 -4.22
C ARG A 448 -35.38 2.10 -5.32
N LEU A 449 -34.21 2.24 -5.97
CA LEU A 449 -34.07 3.15 -7.10
C LEU A 449 -34.71 2.55 -8.34
N ALA A 450 -35.60 3.32 -8.95
CA ALA A 450 -36.29 2.93 -10.17
C ALA A 450 -35.29 2.53 -11.26
N ARG A 451 -35.70 1.60 -12.14
CA ARG A 451 -35.04 1.35 -13.40
C ARG A 451 -35.85 1.98 -14.53
N ILE A 452 -35.22 2.89 -15.28
CA ILE A 452 -35.11 2.84 -16.74
C ILE A 452 -36.37 3.01 -17.60
N ALA A 453 -36.33 4.01 -18.47
CA ALA A 453 -37.01 3.95 -19.76
C ALA A 453 -36.25 3.02 -20.73
N GLU A 454 -36.90 1.96 -21.28
CA GLU A 454 -36.37 1.08 -22.35
C GLU A 454 -35.42 -0.10 -21.98
N GLY A 455 -35.36 -0.54 -20.71
CA GLY A 455 -34.70 -1.81 -20.34
C GLY A 455 -33.16 -1.83 -20.20
N LYS A 456 -32.45 -0.72 -20.46
CA LYS A 456 -31.01 -0.50 -20.15
C LYS A 456 -30.75 0.28 -18.86
N LEU A 457 -29.91 -0.21 -17.94
CA LEU A 457 -29.55 0.53 -16.70
C LEU A 457 -29.17 1.99 -17.00
N ASP A 458 -29.85 2.95 -16.36
CA ASP A 458 -29.56 4.38 -16.52
C ASP A 458 -28.11 4.71 -16.12
N SER A 459 -27.58 3.96 -15.16
CA SER A 459 -26.18 3.99 -14.71
C SER A 459 -25.86 2.71 -13.95
N GLU A 460 -24.58 2.35 -13.85
CA GLU A 460 -24.11 1.27 -12.99
C GLU A 460 -24.41 1.59 -11.51
N HIS A 461 -24.79 0.59 -10.71
CA HIS A 461 -25.12 0.78 -9.29
C HIS A 461 -23.97 1.42 -8.48
N ARG A 462 -22.71 1.15 -8.83
CA ARG A 462 -21.56 1.85 -8.23
C ARG A 462 -21.64 3.38 -8.39
N VAL A 463 -22.05 3.86 -9.55
CA VAL A 463 -22.23 5.31 -9.80
C VAL A 463 -23.36 5.87 -8.93
N CYS A 464 -24.45 5.12 -8.76
CA CYS A 464 -25.55 5.52 -7.88
C CYS A 464 -25.11 5.54 -6.40
N LEU A 465 -24.31 4.56 -5.97
CA LEU A 465 -23.73 4.49 -4.64
C LEU A 465 -22.81 5.68 -4.37
N ASP A 466 -21.89 5.96 -5.30
CA ASP A 466 -20.99 7.11 -5.21
C ASP A 466 -21.77 8.43 -5.12
N ALA A 467 -22.84 8.58 -5.92
CA ALA A 467 -23.69 9.76 -5.87
C ALA A 467 -24.45 9.90 -4.53
N ALA A 468 -24.95 8.79 -3.98
CA ALA A 468 -25.62 8.77 -2.68
C ALA A 468 -24.64 9.13 -1.55
N ILE A 469 -23.44 8.55 -1.57
CA ILE A 469 -22.36 8.85 -0.62
C ILE A 469 -21.97 10.32 -0.70
N ARG A 470 -21.77 10.88 -1.91
CA ARG A 470 -21.47 12.30 -2.10
C ARG A 470 -22.56 13.20 -1.54
N SER A 471 -23.83 12.90 -1.82
CA SER A 471 -24.97 13.66 -1.29
C SER A 471 -24.99 13.66 0.25
N ILE A 472 -24.72 12.52 0.89
CA ILE A 472 -24.61 12.42 2.35
C ILE A 472 -23.46 13.27 2.89
N VAL A 473 -22.29 13.20 2.26
CA VAL A 473 -21.10 13.98 2.63
C VAL A 473 -21.32 15.48 2.44
N GLU A 474 -22.01 15.90 1.38
CA GLU A 474 -22.34 17.30 1.12
C GLU A 474 -23.34 17.86 2.15
N GLN A 475 -24.38 17.09 2.48
CA GLN A 475 -25.40 17.50 3.46
C GLN A 475 -24.89 17.57 4.89
N ARG A 476 -23.97 16.68 5.27
CA ARG A 476 -23.37 16.66 6.61
C ARG A 476 -22.19 17.62 6.77
N GLY A 477 -21.82 18.33 5.70
CA GLY A 477 -20.55 19.04 5.62
C GLY A 477 -19.38 18.06 5.62
N VAL A 478 -18.18 18.61 5.47
CA VAL A 478 -16.94 17.91 5.81
C VAL A 478 -17.01 17.42 7.25
N LEU A 479 -17.55 16.23 7.47
CA LEU A 479 -17.32 15.56 8.72
C LEU A 479 -15.80 15.38 8.78
N ALA A 480 -15.16 16.05 9.75
CA ALA A 480 -14.08 15.35 10.43
C ALA A 480 -14.69 13.99 10.80
N PRO A 481 -14.02 12.86 10.51
CA PRO A 481 -14.61 11.53 10.64
C PRO A 481 -15.43 11.49 11.94
N GLY A 482 -16.74 11.18 11.80
CA GLY A 482 -17.81 11.50 12.75
C GLY A 482 -19.12 10.86 12.33
#